data_AF-A0A6B2GLE2-F1
#
_entry.id   AF-A0A6B2GLE2-F1
#
_cell.length_a   1.000
_cell.length_b   1.000
_cell.length_c   1.000
_cell.angle_alpha   90.00
_cell.angle_beta   90.00
_cell.angle_gamma   90.00
#
_symmetry.space_group_name_H-M   'P 1'
#
loop_
_entity.id
_entity.type
_entity.pdbx_description
1 polymer ?
#
loop_
_entity_poly.entity_id
_entity_poly.type
_entity_poly.pdbx_seq_one_letter_code
_entity_poly.pdbx_strand_id
1 'polypeptide(L)'
;MNKKVKIILLSILGILFLVVMVWFAKKNAKSPIEYETEKPFKATIINKAVATGKVIPLEEVLVKPQIAGIIDKIYVEEGAKVNKNDLIATVRVVPNVQSLNSAIGRVETIKIQLKNSEVNYLRNKALFQKGVVSKSDFEKFELPY
;
A
#
# COMPACT_ATOMS: atom_id res chain seq x y z
N MET A 1 -34.23 43.20 -104.40
CA MET A 1 -34.82 42.47 -103.25
C MET A 1 -36.02 43.25 -102.74
N ASN A 2 -37.23 42.66 -102.78
CA ASN A 2 -38.48 43.34 -102.41
C ASN A 2 -38.40 43.93 -101.00
N LYS A 3 -38.83 45.19 -100.83
CA LYS A 3 -38.71 45.95 -99.55
C LYS A 3 -39.24 45.16 -98.33
N LYS A 4 -40.26 44.32 -98.51
CA LYS A 4 -40.83 43.44 -97.48
C LYS A 4 -39.88 42.32 -97.03
N VAL A 5 -39.11 41.74 -97.93
CA VAL A 5 -38.13 40.66 -97.62
C VAL A 5 -36.96 41.20 -96.80
N LYS A 6 -36.50 42.43 -97.08
CA LYS A 6 -35.46 43.09 -96.26
C LYS A 6 -35.93 43.33 -94.82
N ILE A 7 -37.19 43.72 -94.62
CA ILE A 7 -37.75 44.00 -93.29
C ILE A 7 -37.90 42.69 -92.47
N ILE A 8 -38.34 41.61 -93.10
CA ILE A 8 -38.46 40.29 -92.44
C ILE A 8 -37.07 39.76 -92.04
N LEU A 9 -36.07 39.88 -92.93
CA LEU A 9 -34.71 39.45 -92.65
C LEU A 9 -34.08 40.27 -91.50
N LEU A 10 -34.34 41.57 -91.45
CA LEU A 10 -33.84 42.45 -90.40
C LEU A 10 -34.52 42.17 -89.04
N SER A 11 -35.82 41.85 -89.05
CA SER A 11 -36.55 41.46 -87.84
C SER A 11 -36.05 40.12 -87.28
N ILE A 12 -35.81 39.13 -88.15
CA ILE A 12 -35.20 37.85 -87.75
C ILE A 12 -33.81 38.05 -87.17
N LEU A 13 -32.98 38.89 -87.80
CA LEU A 13 -31.63 39.18 -87.31
C LEU A 13 -31.66 39.90 -85.94
N GLY A 14 -32.61 40.81 -85.75
CA GLY A 14 -32.82 41.49 -84.46
C GLY A 14 -33.28 40.54 -83.34
N ILE A 15 -34.18 39.61 -83.65
CA ILE A 15 -34.62 38.58 -82.70
C ILE A 15 -33.48 37.63 -82.36
N LEU A 16 -32.70 37.20 -83.36
CA LEU A 16 -31.54 36.33 -83.15
C LEU A 16 -30.48 37.01 -82.28
N PHE A 17 -30.26 38.31 -82.48
CA PHE A 17 -29.34 39.11 -81.68
C PHE A 17 -29.79 39.22 -80.21
N LEU A 18 -31.10 39.43 -79.97
CA LEU A 18 -31.67 39.45 -78.63
C LEU A 18 -31.51 38.11 -77.90
N VAL A 19 -31.73 36.99 -78.59
CA VAL A 19 -31.57 35.65 -78.02
C VAL A 19 -30.11 35.39 -77.61
N VAL A 20 -29.15 35.78 -78.46
CA VAL A 20 -27.72 35.65 -78.16
C VAL A 20 -27.31 36.54 -76.98
N MET A 21 -27.81 37.77 -76.91
CA MET A 21 -27.55 38.67 -75.76
C MET A 21 -28.03 38.07 -74.44
N VAL A 22 -29.25 37.53 -74.40
CA VAL A 22 -29.81 36.93 -73.18
C VAL A 22 -29.03 35.67 -72.77
N TRP A 23 -28.57 34.89 -73.75
CA TRP A 23 -27.76 33.69 -73.49
C TRP A 23 -26.38 34.04 -72.92
N PHE A 24 -25.72 35.09 -73.45
CA PHE A 24 -24.43 35.57 -72.95
C PHE A 24 -24.54 36.16 -71.55
N ALA A 25 -25.61 36.92 -71.27
CA ALA A 25 -25.88 37.46 -69.94
C ALA A 25 -26.06 36.35 -68.88
N LYS A 26 -26.73 35.25 -69.22
CA LYS A 26 -26.89 34.10 -68.31
C LYS A 26 -25.60 33.33 -68.07
N LYS A 27 -24.69 33.25 -69.05
CA LYS A 27 -23.40 32.56 -68.88
C LYS A 27 -22.38 33.40 -68.11
N ASN A 28 -22.38 34.73 -68.27
CA ASN A 28 -21.50 35.62 -67.51
C ASN A 28 -21.97 35.89 -66.06
N ALA A 29 -23.16 35.42 -65.68
CA ALA A 29 -23.69 35.57 -64.31
C ALA A 29 -23.15 34.55 -63.30
N LYS A 30 -22.28 33.60 -63.72
CA LYS A 30 -21.65 32.66 -62.79
C LYS A 30 -20.28 33.19 -62.38
N SER A 31 -20.19 33.62 -61.12
CA SER A 31 -18.97 34.12 -60.50
C SER A 31 -17.85 33.05 -60.54
N PRO A 32 -16.60 33.39 -60.87
CA PRO A 32 -15.50 32.43 -61.07
C PRO A 32 -14.93 31.85 -59.77
N ILE A 33 -15.53 32.14 -58.62
CA ILE A 33 -15.02 31.73 -57.30
C ILE A 33 -15.94 30.65 -56.78
N GLU A 34 -15.44 29.41 -56.82
CA GLU A 34 -16.09 28.24 -56.24
C GLU A 34 -15.64 28.15 -54.77
N TYR A 35 -16.58 28.32 -53.84
CA TYR A 35 -16.30 28.21 -52.41
C TYR A 35 -16.58 26.77 -51.97
N GLU A 36 -15.57 26.11 -51.44
CA GLU A 36 -15.78 24.87 -50.70
C GLU A 36 -16.56 25.20 -49.42
N THR A 37 -17.75 24.62 -49.29
CA THR A 37 -18.61 24.81 -48.13
C THR A 37 -18.86 23.45 -47.48
N GLU A 38 -18.66 23.38 -46.16
CA GLU A 38 -19.08 22.22 -45.38
C GLU A 38 -20.38 22.51 -44.65
N LYS A 39 -21.22 21.47 -44.51
CA LYS A 39 -22.47 21.57 -43.75
C LYS A 39 -22.18 21.37 -42.26
N PRO A 40 -22.79 22.17 -41.36
CA PRO A 40 -22.59 21.99 -39.94
C PRO A 40 -23.17 20.63 -39.49
N PHE A 41 -22.35 19.84 -38.80
CA PHE A 41 -22.76 18.59 -38.17
C PHE A 41 -22.55 18.67 -36.66
N LYS A 42 -23.39 17.96 -35.90
CA LYS A 42 -23.19 17.79 -34.47
C LYS A 42 -22.23 16.64 -34.25
N ALA A 43 -21.08 16.93 -33.67
CA ALA A 43 -20.13 15.93 -33.21
C ALA A 43 -19.94 16.04 -31.70
N THR A 44 -19.81 14.89 -31.05
CA THR A 44 -19.47 14.82 -29.63
C THR A 44 -17.95 14.84 -29.50
N ILE A 45 -17.40 15.94 -28.98
CA ILE A 45 -15.99 16.05 -28.66
C ILE A 45 -15.79 15.53 -27.24
N ILE A 46 -15.05 14.42 -27.09
CA ILE A 46 -14.71 13.84 -25.78
C ILE A 46 -13.30 14.29 -25.41
N ASN A 47 -13.20 15.30 -24.55
CA ASN A 47 -11.93 15.75 -24.00
C ASN A 47 -11.48 14.77 -22.90
N LYS A 48 -10.57 13.86 -23.22
CA LYS A 48 -9.95 12.95 -22.25
C LYS A 48 -8.74 13.63 -21.63
N ALA A 49 -8.84 14.03 -20.37
CA ALA A 49 -7.69 14.41 -19.57
C ALA A 49 -7.08 13.16 -18.94
N VAL A 50 -5.75 13.02 -19.00
CA VAL A 50 -5.04 11.95 -18.30
C VAL A 50 -4.64 12.46 -16.93
N ALA A 51 -5.33 11.99 -15.89
CA ALA A 51 -4.92 12.20 -14.51
C ALA A 51 -3.96 11.07 -14.11
N THR A 52 -2.67 11.36 -14.03
CA THR A 52 -1.69 10.41 -13.52
C THR A 52 -1.66 10.49 -11.99
N GLY A 53 -1.94 9.38 -11.32
CA GLY A 53 -1.79 9.22 -9.88
C GLY A 53 -0.75 8.16 -9.55
N LYS A 54 -0.23 8.18 -8.32
CA LYS A 54 0.63 7.11 -7.78
C LYS A 54 -0.21 6.20 -6.90
N VAL A 55 -0.09 4.88 -7.09
CA VAL A 55 -0.67 3.89 -6.19
C VAL A 55 0.21 3.81 -4.94
N ILE A 56 -0.40 4.05 -3.79
CA ILE A 56 0.23 3.91 -2.47
C ILE A 56 -0.49 2.80 -1.69
N PRO A 57 0.22 2.04 -0.85
CA PRO A 57 -0.41 1.08 0.05
C PRO A 57 -1.35 1.82 1.01
N LEU A 58 -2.50 1.22 1.30
CA LEU A 58 -3.44 1.76 2.30
C LEU A 58 -2.83 1.71 3.71
N GLU A 59 -2.16 0.61 4.02
CA GLU A 59 -1.48 0.38 5.29
C GLU A 59 -0.09 -0.18 5.03
N GLU A 60 0.91 0.36 5.73
CA GLU A 60 2.30 -0.08 5.67
C GLU A 60 2.79 -0.28 7.11
N VAL A 61 3.33 -1.46 7.41
CA VAL A 61 3.79 -1.82 8.76
C VAL A 61 5.20 -2.38 8.68
N LEU A 62 6.12 -1.79 9.45
CA LEU A 62 7.47 -2.28 9.61
C LEU A 62 7.51 -3.37 10.69
N VAL A 63 7.80 -4.61 10.29
CA VAL A 63 7.97 -5.74 11.22
C VAL A 63 9.36 -5.68 11.84
N LYS A 64 9.44 -5.46 13.16
CA LYS A 64 10.70 -5.44 13.92
C LYS A 64 10.66 -6.48 15.05
N PRO A 65 11.80 -7.11 15.38
CA PRO A 65 11.91 -7.98 16.55
C PRO A 65 11.61 -7.20 17.85
N GLN A 66 10.89 -7.83 18.77
CA GLN A 66 10.60 -7.23 20.09
C GLN A 66 11.78 -7.34 21.07
N ILE A 67 12.68 -8.30 20.84
CA ILE A 67 13.83 -8.60 21.69
C ILE A 67 15.12 -8.54 20.87
N ALA A 68 16.20 -8.11 21.51
CA ALA A 68 17.53 -8.15 20.91
C ALA A 68 18.03 -9.60 20.84
N GLY A 69 18.52 -10.01 19.68
CA GLY A 69 19.02 -11.36 19.46
C GLY A 69 19.48 -11.56 18.02
N ILE A 70 19.82 -12.79 17.69
CA ILE A 70 20.26 -13.19 16.35
C ILE A 70 19.11 -13.90 15.66
N ILE A 71 18.81 -13.56 14.40
CA ILE A 71 17.81 -14.29 13.61
C ILE A 71 18.30 -15.73 13.44
N ASP A 72 17.49 -16.69 13.89
CA ASP A 72 17.79 -18.12 13.82
C ASP A 72 17.32 -18.68 12.47
N LYS A 73 16.04 -18.46 12.16
CA LYS A 73 15.39 -18.94 10.93
C LYS A 73 14.33 -17.97 10.46
N ILE A 74 14.18 -17.90 9.14
CA ILE A 74 13.11 -17.17 8.45
C ILE A 74 12.22 -18.23 7.79
N TYR A 75 10.90 -18.12 7.99
CA TYR A 75 9.91 -19.10 7.53
C TYR A 75 9.10 -18.59 6.33
N VAL A 76 9.29 -17.33 5.94
CA VAL A 76 8.50 -16.66 4.91
C VAL A 76 9.43 -16.10 3.85
N GLU A 77 9.07 -16.32 2.58
CA GLU A 77 9.77 -15.79 1.42
C GLU A 77 9.27 -14.38 1.05
N GLU A 78 10.11 -13.61 0.37
CA GLU A 78 9.76 -12.27 -0.08
C GLU A 78 8.56 -12.30 -1.05
N GLY A 79 7.58 -11.42 -0.82
CA GLY A 79 6.36 -11.36 -1.62
C GLY A 79 5.28 -12.39 -1.25
N ALA A 80 5.55 -13.29 -0.30
CA ALA A 80 4.53 -14.19 0.23
C ALA A 80 3.44 -13.41 0.98
N LYS A 81 2.18 -13.88 0.87
CA LYS A 81 1.08 -13.34 1.65
C LYS A 81 1.18 -13.85 3.09
N VAL A 82 1.13 -12.92 4.04
CA VAL A 82 1.14 -13.22 5.48
C VAL A 82 -0.13 -12.68 6.13
N ASN A 83 -0.62 -13.41 7.12
CA ASN A 83 -1.75 -13.03 7.94
C ASN A 83 -1.27 -12.57 9.32
N LYS A 84 -2.20 -11.97 10.07
CA LYS A 84 -1.94 -11.59 11.46
C LYS A 84 -1.64 -12.84 12.28
N ASN A 85 -0.52 -12.78 13.03
CA ASN A 85 0.02 -13.85 13.89
C ASN A 85 0.77 -14.99 13.16
N ASP A 86 1.07 -14.84 11.87
CA ASP A 86 1.94 -15.81 11.21
C ASP A 86 3.38 -15.72 11.72
N LEU A 87 4.04 -16.88 11.87
CA LEU A 87 5.43 -16.96 12.29
C LEU A 87 6.33 -16.59 11.10
N ILE A 88 6.89 -15.37 11.12
CA ILE A 88 7.77 -14.89 10.04
C ILE A 88 9.22 -15.33 10.26
N ALA A 89 9.73 -15.17 11.48
CA ALA A 89 11.10 -15.52 11.83
C ALA A 89 11.23 -15.85 13.32
N THR A 90 12.16 -16.74 13.66
CA THR A 90 12.55 -17.03 15.05
C THR A 90 13.84 -16.32 15.39
N VAL A 91 13.89 -15.68 16.55
CA VAL A 91 15.09 -14.99 17.07
C VAL A 91 15.62 -15.77 18.26
N ARG A 92 16.92 -16.08 18.23
CA ARG A 92 17.63 -16.69 19.35
C ARG A 92 18.22 -15.59 20.22
N VAL A 93 17.82 -15.59 21.48
CA VAL A 93 18.44 -14.73 22.50
C VAL A 93 19.81 -15.32 22.84
N VAL A 94 20.85 -14.49 22.87
CA VAL A 94 22.14 -14.91 23.42
C VAL A 94 22.04 -14.76 24.93
N PRO A 95 21.96 -15.86 25.70
CA PRO A 95 21.88 -15.75 27.15
C PRO A 95 23.20 -15.19 27.68
N ASN A 96 23.11 -14.28 28.65
CA ASN A 96 24.27 -13.88 29.43
C ASN A 96 24.65 -15.04 30.36
N VAL A 97 25.63 -15.84 29.93
CA VAL A 97 26.13 -17.01 30.69
C VAL A 97 26.58 -16.63 32.10
N GLN A 98 27.08 -15.40 32.30
CA GLN A 98 27.51 -14.92 33.60
C GLN A 98 26.31 -14.70 34.54
N SER A 99 25.24 -14.11 34.02
CA SER A 99 23.99 -13.92 34.79
C SER A 99 23.34 -15.24 35.14
N LEU A 100 23.36 -16.20 34.21
CA LEU A 100 22.84 -17.56 34.43
C LEU A 100 23.64 -18.28 35.53
N ASN A 101 24.97 -18.31 35.43
CA ASN A 101 25.83 -18.92 36.43
C ASN A 101 25.67 -18.27 37.81
N SER A 102 25.54 -16.93 37.85
CA SER A 102 25.30 -16.21 39.09
C SER A 102 23.94 -16.56 39.73
N ALA A 103 22.90 -16.75 38.92
CA ALA A 103 21.58 -17.17 39.41
C ALA A 103 21.61 -18.60 39.95
N ILE A 104 22.27 -19.52 39.24
CA ILE A 104 22.46 -20.91 39.69
C ILE A 104 23.22 -20.93 41.03
N GLY A 105 24.33 -20.19 41.12
CA GLY A 105 25.10 -20.09 42.37
C GLY A 105 24.27 -19.57 43.55
N ARG A 106 23.42 -18.56 43.33
CA ARG A 106 22.49 -18.08 44.38
C ARG A 106 21.51 -19.16 44.84
N VAL A 107 20.94 -19.92 43.90
CA VAL A 107 20.01 -21.01 44.23
C VAL A 107 20.70 -22.09 45.05
N GLU A 108 21.91 -22.49 44.65
CA GLU A 108 22.68 -23.51 45.40
C GLU A 108 23.08 -23.03 46.80
N THR A 109 23.50 -21.77 46.95
CA THR A 109 23.77 -21.19 48.28
C THR A 109 22.52 -21.19 49.17
N ILE A 110 21.36 -20.80 48.64
CA ILE A 110 20.10 -20.81 49.41
C ILE A 110 19.70 -22.23 49.80
N LYS A 111 19.88 -23.22 48.91
CA LYS A 111 19.62 -24.63 49.24
C LYS A 111 20.53 -25.14 50.37
N ILE A 112 21.82 -24.79 50.32
CA ILE A 112 22.77 -25.16 51.38
C ILE A 112 22.37 -24.50 52.71
N GLN A 113 21.97 -23.23 52.68
CA GLN A 113 21.50 -22.51 53.86
C GLN A 113 20.22 -23.13 54.45
N LEU A 114 19.26 -23.49 53.59
CA LEU A 114 18.03 -24.18 54.00
C LEU A 114 18.35 -25.53 54.66
N LYS A 115 19.20 -26.34 54.02
CA LYS A 115 19.60 -27.65 54.56
C LYS A 115 20.31 -27.53 55.91
N ASN A 116 21.18 -26.53 56.07
CA ASN A 116 21.83 -26.26 57.35
C ASN A 116 20.82 -25.84 58.43
N SER A 117 19.86 -24.98 58.07
CA SER A 117 18.80 -24.53 58.97
C SER A 117 17.89 -25.68 59.38
N GLU A 118 17.53 -26.55 58.45
CA GLU A 118 16.76 -27.78 58.71
C GLU A 118 17.48 -28.72 59.68
N VAL A 119 18.77 -28.99 59.45
CA VAL A 119 19.57 -29.85 60.35
C VAL A 119 19.64 -29.26 61.75
N ASN A 120 19.81 -27.94 61.86
CA ASN A 120 19.86 -27.26 63.16
C ASN A 120 18.49 -27.26 63.85
N TYR A 121 17.41 -27.04 63.10
CA TYR A 121 16.04 -27.11 63.60
C TYR A 121 15.73 -28.51 64.14
N LEU A 122 15.97 -29.56 63.35
CA LEU A 122 15.71 -30.95 63.74
C LEU A 122 16.49 -31.35 64.99
N ARG A 123 17.77 -30.95 65.10
CA ARG A 123 18.60 -31.23 66.27
C ARG A 123 18.05 -30.53 67.52
N ASN A 124 17.73 -29.25 67.43
CA ASN A 124 17.23 -28.49 68.57
C ASN A 124 15.80 -28.89 68.95
N LYS A 125 14.98 -29.31 68.00
CA LYS A 125 13.66 -29.90 68.25
C LYS A 125 13.76 -31.14 69.12
N ALA A 126 14.70 -32.04 68.79
CA ALA A 126 14.95 -33.24 69.60
C ALA A 126 15.46 -32.92 71.01
N LEU A 127 16.27 -31.87 71.18
CA LEU A 127 16.75 -31.42 72.50
C LEU A 127 15.66 -30.73 73.33
N PHE A 128 14.80 -29.93 72.69
CA PHE A 128 13.68 -29.25 73.32
C PHE A 128 12.65 -30.25 73.85
N GLN A 129 12.31 -31.26 73.04
CA GLN A 129 11.42 -32.36 73.45
C GLN A 129 11.98 -33.14 74.65
N LYS A 130 13.30 -33.20 74.80
CA LYS A 130 13.98 -33.82 75.96
C LYS A 130 14.13 -32.87 77.16
N GLY A 131 13.63 -31.63 77.07
CA GLY A 131 13.71 -30.63 78.14
C GLY A 131 15.10 -30.02 78.35
N VAL A 132 16.02 -30.18 77.39
CA VAL A 132 17.44 -29.78 77.54
C VAL A 132 17.66 -28.32 77.15
N VAL A 133 16.80 -27.73 76.31
CA VAL A 133 16.89 -26.34 75.84
C VAL A 133 15.59 -25.58 76.13
N SER A 134 15.71 -24.28 76.37
CA SER A 134 14.57 -23.41 76.66
C SER A 134 13.74 -23.13 75.40
N LYS A 135 12.46 -22.74 75.58
CA LYS A 135 11.59 -22.37 74.45
C LYS A 135 12.15 -21.17 73.65
N SER A 136 12.66 -20.16 74.35
CA SER A 136 13.29 -18.99 73.74
C SER A 136 14.51 -19.36 72.89
N ASP A 137 15.28 -20.38 73.31
CA ASP A 137 16.42 -20.85 72.53
C ASP A 137 16.01 -21.70 71.33
N PHE A 138 14.92 -22.48 71.44
CA PHE A 138 14.38 -23.24 70.32
C PHE A 138 13.78 -22.33 69.22
N GLU A 139 13.05 -21.28 69.60
CA GLU A 139 12.44 -20.32 68.66
C GLU A 139 13.48 -19.66 67.72
N LYS A 140 14.73 -19.48 68.18
CA LYS A 140 15.83 -18.95 67.36
C LYS A 140 16.20 -19.86 66.17
N PHE A 141 15.92 -21.16 66.26
CA PHE A 141 16.17 -22.14 65.21
C PHE A 141 14.90 -22.48 64.41
N GLU A 142 13.72 -22.10 64.91
CA GLU A 142 12.44 -22.24 64.22
C GLU A 142 12.20 -21.12 63.22
N LEU A 143 12.53 -19.87 63.56
CA LEU A 143 12.34 -18.71 62.67
C LEU A 143 13.11 -18.78 61.32
N PRO A 144 14.33 -19.35 61.24
CA PRO A 144 15.07 -19.45 59.98
C PRO A 144 14.69 -20.65 59.09
N TYR A 145 13.85 -21.57 59.57
CA TYR A 145 13.39 -22.75 58.83
C TYR A 145 12.00 -22.50 58.24
#